data_AF-A0A498PY11-F1
#
_entry.id   AF-A0A498PY11-F1
#
_cell.length_a   1.000
_cell.length_b   1.000
_cell.length_c   1.000
_cell.angle_alpha   90.00
_cell.angle_beta   90.00
_cell.angle_gamma   90.00
#
_symmetry.space_group_name_H-M   'P 1'
#
loop_
_entity.id
_entity.type
_entity.pdbx_description
1 polymer ?
#
loop_
_entity_poly.entity_id
_entity_poly.type
_entity_poly.pdbx_seq_one_letter_code
_entity_poly.pdbx_strand_id
1 'polypeptide(L)'
;MQYVSLLEPTQRVPTITELVNRSSRIVDMVADQMIVAYEEEHERWLSRRGGLQQQSVSELLAGTPVDVQRAEKLLRYRLDGMHVAAVVWVDAAVPTGDVMAVFEQVRCLMAAELGLVGGSLLVPTDEREARLWFSVWDDRAGDPSRLRTAFESAGIRARLAYGQAADGLRGFRASLKQAQLVKAVVDAGAARRGARVVCYDDVAPIALMAADVDALRCYVAEVLGELSVDDERNEWLRETLREFLVRNRSYVATAEAMLLHRNTIQYRVAQAMELCGGSFDDPDAVFRVQVALEICRWMAPAVLGAPQ
;
A
#
# COMPACT_ATOMS: atom_id res chain seq x y z
N MET A 1 5.47 14.13 38.05
CA MET A 1 5.44 13.45 39.37
C MET A 1 6.28 14.13 40.46
N GLN A 2 7.25 14.99 40.15
CA GLN A 2 8.29 15.48 41.09
C GLN A 2 7.80 16.23 42.35
N TYR A 3 6.53 16.64 42.41
CA TYR A 3 5.92 17.35 43.55
C TYR A 3 5.12 16.46 44.52
N VAL A 4 4.78 15.22 44.15
CA VAL A 4 3.96 14.32 44.99
C VAL A 4 4.75 13.76 46.18
N SER A 5 6.08 13.73 46.07
CA SER A 5 7.01 13.34 47.13
C SER A 5 7.04 14.30 48.33
N LEU A 6 6.56 15.53 48.17
CA LEU A 6 6.53 16.58 49.20
C LEU A 6 5.27 16.53 50.10
N LEU A 7 4.31 15.65 49.79
CA LEU A 7 3.07 15.51 50.56
C LEU A 7 3.19 14.48 51.69
N GLU A 8 2.41 14.66 52.75
CA GLU A 8 2.27 13.68 53.83
C GLU A 8 1.76 12.32 53.31
N PRO A 9 2.21 11.16 53.83
CA PRO A 9 1.85 9.85 53.28
C PRO A 9 0.34 9.58 53.21
N THR A 10 -0.42 10.12 54.17
CA THR A 10 -1.89 10.02 54.25
C THR A 10 -2.62 10.82 53.16
N GLN A 11 -1.96 11.84 52.57
CA GLN A 11 -2.53 12.71 51.54
C GLN A 11 -2.10 12.29 50.12
N ARG A 12 -0.99 11.56 49.95
CA ARG A 12 -0.49 11.13 48.64
C ARG A 12 -1.50 10.32 47.84
N VAL A 13 -2.11 9.29 48.44
CA VAL A 13 -3.03 8.40 47.72
C VAL A 13 -4.28 9.15 47.24
N PRO A 14 -5.02 9.91 48.09
CA PRO A 14 -6.13 10.74 47.62
C PRO A 14 -5.74 11.73 46.51
N THR A 15 -4.59 12.39 46.61
CA THR A 15 -4.13 13.34 45.60
C THR A 15 -3.77 12.66 44.26
N ILE A 16 -3.16 11.48 44.30
CA ILE A 16 -2.88 10.69 43.08
C ILE A 16 -4.20 10.25 42.43
N THR A 17 -5.15 9.74 43.20
CA THR A 17 -6.47 9.32 42.68
C THR A 17 -7.24 10.48 42.06
N GLU A 18 -7.26 11.66 42.70
CA GLU A 18 -7.92 12.83 42.11
C GLU A 18 -7.22 13.33 40.83
N LEU A 19 -5.88 13.34 40.80
CA LEU A 19 -5.13 13.70 39.60
C LEU A 19 -5.40 12.73 38.44
N VAL A 20 -5.39 11.41 38.69
CA VAL A 20 -5.72 10.40 37.67
C VAL A 20 -7.17 10.56 37.18
N ASN A 21 -8.15 10.67 38.09
CA ASN A 21 -9.56 10.86 37.74
C ASN A 21 -9.82 12.16 36.97
N ARG A 22 -8.99 13.19 37.17
CA ARG A 22 -9.05 14.46 36.43
C ARG A 22 -8.36 14.36 35.08
N SER A 23 -7.25 13.63 34.97
CA SER A 23 -6.61 13.31 33.69
C SER A 23 -7.49 12.45 32.79
N SER A 24 -8.11 11.38 33.30
CA SER A 24 -9.05 10.56 32.52
C SER A 24 -10.20 11.39 31.97
N ARG A 25 -10.89 12.18 32.82
CA ARG A 25 -11.96 13.08 32.36
C ARG A 25 -11.54 14.10 31.30
N ILE A 26 -10.27 14.52 31.28
CA ILE A 26 -9.74 15.40 30.22
C ILE A 26 -9.48 14.60 28.94
N VAL A 27 -8.93 13.38 29.05
CA VAL A 27 -8.73 12.47 27.90
C VAL A 27 -10.08 12.11 27.26
N ASP A 28 -11.08 11.74 28.06
CA ASP A 28 -12.42 11.40 27.58
C ASP A 28 -13.08 12.61 26.89
N MET A 29 -13.01 13.81 27.50
CA MET A 29 -13.57 15.04 26.93
C MET A 29 -12.87 15.48 25.63
N VAL A 30 -11.55 15.30 25.55
CA VAL A 30 -10.78 15.57 24.31
C VAL A 30 -11.08 14.52 23.25
N ALA A 31 -11.26 13.25 23.63
CA ALA A 31 -11.68 12.20 22.71
C ALA A 31 -13.08 12.49 22.14
N ASP A 32 -14.07 12.78 22.98
CA ASP A 32 -15.42 13.15 22.54
C ASP A 32 -15.42 14.41 21.64
N GLN A 33 -14.65 15.44 21.99
CA GLN A 33 -14.53 16.65 21.15
C GLN A 33 -13.80 16.38 19.82
N MET A 34 -12.79 15.50 19.81
CA MET A 34 -12.12 15.09 18.57
C MET A 34 -13.02 14.20 17.71
N ILE A 35 -13.84 13.33 18.30
CA ILE A 35 -14.85 12.53 17.59
C ILE A 35 -15.86 13.46 16.92
N VAL A 36 -16.50 14.37 17.67
CA VAL A 36 -17.51 15.29 17.11
C VAL A 36 -16.89 16.24 16.08
N ALA A 37 -15.69 16.79 16.32
CA ALA A 37 -15.03 17.66 15.35
C ALA A 37 -14.63 16.91 14.06
N TYR A 38 -14.17 15.66 14.17
CA TYR A 38 -13.86 14.81 13.02
C TYR A 38 -15.13 14.41 12.26
N GLU A 39 -16.19 13.98 12.95
CA GLU A 39 -17.48 13.63 12.35
C GLU A 39 -18.12 14.83 11.63
N GLU A 40 -18.11 16.02 12.23
CA GLU A 40 -18.65 17.21 11.57
C GLU A 40 -17.82 17.67 10.35
N GLU A 41 -16.49 17.58 10.40
CA GLU A 41 -15.62 17.91 9.25
C GLU A 41 -15.84 16.89 8.11
N HIS A 42 -15.95 15.60 8.45
CA HIS A 42 -16.23 14.49 7.54
C HIS A 42 -17.63 14.59 6.90
N GLU A 43 -18.69 14.86 7.69
CA GLU A 43 -20.05 15.06 7.16
C GLU A 43 -20.17 16.31 6.26
N ARG A 44 -19.48 17.41 6.61
CA ARG A 44 -19.45 18.63 5.78
C ARG A 44 -18.81 18.37 4.41
N TRP A 45 -17.84 17.45 4.32
CA TRP A 45 -17.18 17.08 3.05
C TRP A 45 -18.01 16.07 2.22
N LEU A 46 -18.78 15.17 2.86
CA LEU A 46 -19.59 14.13 2.20
C LEU A 46 -20.82 14.64 1.39
N SER A 47 -21.20 15.92 1.56
CA SER A 47 -22.14 16.69 0.73
C SER A 47 -23.34 15.92 0.16
N ARG A 48 -24.18 15.35 1.07
CA ARG A 48 -25.53 14.75 0.86
C ARG A 48 -25.72 13.67 -0.22
N ARG A 49 -24.72 13.40 -1.06
CA ARG A 49 -24.82 12.58 -2.28
C ARG A 49 -23.63 11.64 -2.45
N GLY A 50 -22.44 12.05 -1.99
CA GLY A 50 -21.27 11.16 -1.86
C GLY A 50 -21.55 10.00 -0.90
N GLY A 51 -22.10 10.31 0.29
CA GLY A 51 -22.47 9.29 1.28
C GLY A 51 -23.42 8.20 0.77
N LEU A 52 -24.39 8.53 -0.08
CA LEU A 52 -25.30 7.53 -0.69
C LEU A 52 -24.59 6.62 -1.69
N GLN A 53 -23.63 7.15 -2.46
CA GLN A 53 -22.81 6.34 -3.37
C GLN A 53 -21.84 5.45 -2.57
N GLN A 54 -21.21 5.98 -1.52
CA GLN A 54 -20.31 5.25 -0.63
C GLN A 54 -21.04 4.13 0.14
N GLN A 55 -22.26 4.40 0.63
CA GLN A 55 -23.12 3.37 1.25
C GLN A 55 -23.46 2.27 0.23
N SER A 56 -23.96 2.64 -0.96
CA SER A 56 -24.34 1.66 -1.99
C SER A 56 -23.15 0.83 -2.47
N VAL A 57 -21.97 1.42 -2.61
CA VAL A 57 -20.73 0.67 -2.89
C VAL A 57 -20.34 -0.24 -1.71
N SER A 58 -20.51 0.20 -0.47
CA SER A 58 -20.24 -0.64 0.70
C SER A 58 -21.19 -1.84 0.77
N GLU A 59 -22.48 -1.66 0.48
CA GLU A 59 -23.46 -2.75 0.31
C GLU A 59 -23.05 -3.71 -0.83
N LEU A 60 -22.64 -3.17 -1.99
CA LEU A 60 -22.11 -3.98 -3.09
C LEU A 60 -20.85 -4.76 -2.68
N LEU A 61 -19.96 -4.21 -1.85
CA LEU A 61 -18.74 -4.88 -1.41
C LEU A 61 -18.97 -5.91 -0.30
N ALA A 62 -19.98 -5.73 0.55
CA ALA A 62 -20.28 -6.57 1.71
C ALA A 62 -20.68 -8.03 1.37
N GLY A 63 -20.90 -8.36 0.10
CA GLY A 63 -21.20 -9.73 -0.33
C GLY A 63 -22.65 -10.17 -0.14
N THR A 64 -23.49 -9.34 0.48
CA THR A 64 -24.93 -9.58 0.65
C THR A 64 -25.68 -9.60 -0.69
N PRO A 65 -26.93 -10.11 -0.73
CA PRO A 65 -27.83 -9.93 -1.87
C PRO A 65 -28.16 -8.45 -2.05
N VAL A 66 -27.86 -7.88 -3.22
CA VAL A 66 -28.12 -6.47 -3.57
C VAL A 66 -28.97 -6.40 -4.83
N ASP A 67 -29.91 -5.45 -4.87
CA ASP A 67 -30.61 -5.07 -6.09
C ASP A 67 -29.63 -4.34 -7.03
N VAL A 68 -29.09 -5.11 -7.99
CA VAL A 68 -28.13 -4.62 -8.99
C VAL A 68 -28.71 -3.45 -9.79
N GLN A 69 -29.97 -3.51 -10.22
CA GLN A 69 -30.58 -2.45 -11.04
C GLN A 69 -30.74 -1.14 -10.27
N ARG A 70 -31.04 -1.22 -8.96
CA ARG A 70 -31.06 -0.05 -8.08
C ARG A 70 -29.66 0.53 -7.89
N ALA A 71 -28.65 -0.32 -7.67
CA ALA A 71 -27.27 0.10 -7.51
C ALA A 71 -26.72 0.78 -8.77
N GLU A 72 -26.91 0.19 -9.96
CA GLU A 72 -26.46 0.76 -11.23
C GLU A 72 -27.07 2.15 -11.50
N LYS A 73 -28.37 2.33 -11.22
CA LYS A 73 -29.06 3.62 -11.38
C LYS A 73 -28.54 4.69 -10.42
N LEU A 74 -28.23 4.31 -9.18
CA LEU A 74 -27.71 5.22 -8.15
C LEU A 74 -26.25 5.62 -8.43
N LEU A 75 -25.42 4.65 -8.81
CA LEU A 75 -24.00 4.85 -9.10
C LEU A 75 -23.74 5.42 -10.51
N ARG A 76 -24.72 5.31 -11.42
CA ARG A 76 -24.58 5.62 -12.86
C ARG A 76 -23.45 4.84 -13.53
N TYR A 77 -23.24 3.62 -13.05
CA TYR A 77 -22.17 2.71 -13.44
C TYR A 77 -22.79 1.33 -13.67
N ARG A 78 -22.45 0.68 -14.77
CA ARG A 78 -22.93 -0.67 -15.10
C ARG A 78 -22.07 -1.70 -14.38
N LEU A 79 -22.71 -2.75 -13.85
CA LEU A 79 -22.07 -3.84 -13.10
C LEU A 79 -21.99 -5.15 -13.91
N ASP A 80 -22.32 -5.08 -15.20
CA ASP A 80 -22.05 -6.10 -16.21
C ASP A 80 -20.84 -5.72 -17.09
N GLY A 81 -20.11 -6.74 -17.56
CA GLY A 81 -18.86 -6.60 -18.30
C GLY A 81 -17.63 -6.56 -17.40
N MET A 82 -16.48 -6.20 -17.97
CA MET A 82 -15.21 -6.25 -17.25
C MET A 82 -14.93 -4.95 -16.48
N HIS A 83 -14.40 -5.09 -15.27
CA HIS A 83 -14.11 -3.99 -14.36
C HIS A 83 -12.64 -4.03 -13.92
N VAL A 84 -11.96 -2.89 -14.05
CA VAL A 84 -10.71 -2.58 -13.34
C VAL A 84 -11.05 -1.61 -12.22
N ALA A 85 -10.60 -1.90 -11.01
CA ALA A 85 -10.74 -0.99 -9.87
C ALA A 85 -9.37 -0.51 -9.40
N ALA A 86 -9.34 0.70 -8.86
CA ALA A 86 -8.15 1.32 -8.32
C ALA A 86 -8.44 2.03 -6.98
N VAL A 87 -7.41 2.16 -6.15
CA VAL A 87 -7.38 3.03 -4.98
C VAL A 87 -6.34 4.11 -5.24
N VAL A 88 -6.73 5.36 -5.10
CA VAL A 88 -5.84 6.53 -5.22
C VAL A 88 -5.75 7.22 -3.87
N TRP A 89 -4.54 7.55 -3.42
CA TRP A 89 -4.32 8.31 -2.19
C TRP A 89 -3.29 9.43 -2.41
N VAL A 90 -3.64 10.62 -1.94
CA VAL A 90 -2.93 11.87 -2.28
C VAL A 90 -1.82 12.17 -1.26
N ASP A 91 -0.66 12.63 -1.74
CA ASP A 91 0.47 13.03 -0.88
C ASP A 91 -0.01 14.11 0.12
N ALA A 92 0.40 13.99 1.39
CA ALA A 92 0.04 14.94 2.46
C ALA A 92 0.43 16.41 2.15
N ALA A 93 1.40 16.63 1.25
CA ALA A 93 1.82 17.94 0.79
C ALA A 93 0.82 18.67 -0.14
N VAL A 94 -0.20 17.97 -0.66
CA VAL A 94 -1.25 18.59 -1.48
C VAL A 94 -2.30 19.26 -0.58
N PRO A 95 -2.72 20.51 -0.84
CA PRO A 95 -3.80 21.15 -0.09
C PRO A 95 -5.12 20.39 -0.19
N THR A 96 -5.90 20.32 0.91
CA THR A 96 -7.16 19.55 0.94
C THR A 96 -8.19 20.02 -0.10
N GLY A 97 -8.17 21.31 -0.47
CA GLY A 97 -9.02 21.85 -1.56
C GLY A 97 -8.70 21.31 -2.95
N ASP A 98 -7.46 20.87 -3.20
CA ASP A 98 -7.00 20.39 -4.51
C ASP A 98 -7.18 18.86 -4.66
N VAL A 99 -7.43 18.13 -3.57
CA VAL A 99 -7.52 16.66 -3.56
C VAL A 99 -8.54 16.11 -4.56
N MET A 100 -9.72 16.73 -4.65
CA MET A 100 -10.75 16.30 -5.61
C MET A 100 -10.30 16.48 -7.07
N ALA A 101 -9.55 17.55 -7.37
CA ALA A 101 -8.98 17.77 -8.69
C ALA A 101 -7.91 16.71 -9.02
N VAL A 102 -7.10 16.29 -8.04
CA VAL A 102 -6.14 15.18 -8.21
C VAL A 102 -6.85 13.85 -8.46
N PHE A 103 -7.93 13.52 -7.72
CA PHE A 103 -8.71 12.30 -8.01
C PHE A 103 -9.30 12.31 -9.42
N GLU A 104 -9.85 13.45 -9.86
CA GLU A 104 -10.43 13.60 -11.20
C GLU A 104 -9.36 13.55 -12.30
N GLN A 105 -8.17 14.10 -12.06
CA GLN A 105 -7.02 13.99 -12.95
C GLN A 105 -6.58 12.53 -13.11
N VAL A 106 -6.46 11.78 -12.00
CA VAL A 106 -6.14 10.34 -12.02
C VAL A 106 -7.23 9.53 -12.72
N ARG A 107 -8.52 9.85 -12.48
CA ARG A 107 -9.65 9.21 -13.16
C ARG A 107 -9.58 9.42 -14.67
N CYS A 108 -9.34 10.66 -15.13
CA CYS A 108 -9.21 10.97 -16.55
C CYS A 108 -7.98 10.32 -17.20
N LEU A 109 -6.86 10.22 -16.49
CA LEU A 109 -5.64 9.57 -16.97
C LEU A 109 -5.83 8.06 -17.11
N MET A 110 -6.33 7.38 -16.07
CA MET A 110 -6.68 5.96 -16.16
C MET A 110 -7.74 5.69 -17.23
N ALA A 111 -8.73 6.57 -17.38
CA ALA A 111 -9.75 6.45 -18.42
C ALA A 111 -9.17 6.42 -19.84
N ALA A 112 -8.12 7.20 -20.11
CA ALA A 112 -7.42 7.24 -21.39
C ALA A 112 -6.57 5.98 -21.61
N GLU A 113 -5.79 5.56 -20.61
CA GLU A 113 -4.86 4.41 -20.73
C GLU A 113 -5.57 3.04 -20.70
N LEU A 114 -6.70 2.91 -19.99
CA LEU A 114 -7.50 1.67 -19.95
C LEU A 114 -8.50 1.53 -21.11
N GLY A 115 -8.77 2.62 -21.85
CA GLY A 115 -9.61 2.60 -23.05
C GLY A 115 -11.09 2.28 -22.84
N LEU A 116 -11.84 3.11 -22.10
CA LEU A 116 -13.32 3.06 -22.03
C LEU A 116 -13.95 3.20 -23.44
N VAL A 117 -14.99 2.45 -23.86
CA VAL A 117 -15.98 1.58 -23.19
C VAL A 117 -17.10 2.35 -22.49
N GLY A 118 -17.29 2.11 -21.19
CA GLY A 118 -18.47 2.55 -20.44
C GLY A 118 -18.22 3.78 -19.60
N GLY A 119 -18.87 3.83 -18.44
CA GLY A 119 -18.60 4.84 -17.43
C GLY A 119 -17.38 4.50 -16.56
N SER A 120 -16.93 5.49 -15.81
CA SER A 120 -16.08 5.30 -14.63
C SER A 120 -16.81 5.77 -13.39
N LEU A 121 -16.61 5.09 -12.28
CA LEU A 121 -17.15 5.46 -10.96
C LEU A 121 -16.02 5.97 -10.07
N LEU A 122 -16.20 7.13 -9.44
CA LEU A 122 -15.30 7.69 -8.44
C LEU A 122 -16.09 7.83 -7.13
N VAL A 123 -15.58 7.20 -6.08
CA VAL A 123 -16.16 7.25 -4.73
C VAL A 123 -15.04 7.62 -3.76
N PRO A 124 -15.04 8.85 -3.23
CA PRO A 124 -14.15 9.20 -2.12
C PRO A 124 -14.46 8.31 -0.92
N THR A 125 -13.43 7.93 -0.18
CA THR A 125 -13.57 7.07 1.01
C THR A 125 -12.91 7.64 2.25
N ASP A 126 -12.05 8.65 2.09
CA ASP A 126 -11.45 9.44 3.16
C ASP A 126 -11.06 10.82 2.60
N GLU A 127 -10.60 11.76 3.43
CA GLU A 127 -10.17 13.12 3.01
C GLU A 127 -9.15 13.11 1.88
N ARG A 128 -8.32 12.06 1.80
CA ARG A 128 -7.20 11.91 0.86
C ARG A 128 -7.18 10.58 0.12
N GLU A 129 -8.20 9.73 0.28
CA GLU A 129 -8.34 8.46 -0.43
C GLU A 129 -9.65 8.41 -1.24
N ALA A 130 -9.57 7.91 -2.48
CA ALA A 130 -10.74 7.57 -3.28
C ALA A 130 -10.59 6.21 -3.98
N ARG A 131 -11.73 5.57 -4.23
CA ARG A 131 -11.85 4.34 -5.00
C ARG A 131 -12.40 4.66 -6.38
N LEU A 132 -11.80 4.05 -7.39
CA LEU A 132 -12.12 4.27 -8.80
C LEU A 132 -12.50 2.92 -9.42
N TRP A 133 -13.48 2.91 -10.32
CA TRP A 133 -13.77 1.76 -11.19
C TRP A 133 -13.91 2.20 -12.63
N PHE A 134 -13.44 1.36 -13.55
CA PHE A 134 -13.43 1.58 -14.99
C PHE A 134 -14.03 0.35 -15.66
N SER A 135 -15.04 0.55 -16.50
CA SER A 135 -15.56 -0.51 -17.36
C SER A 135 -14.64 -0.67 -18.57
N VAL A 136 -14.19 -1.89 -18.87
CA VAL A 136 -13.20 -2.19 -19.93
C VAL A 136 -13.72 -3.28 -20.89
N TRP A 137 -13.17 -3.36 -22.12
CA TRP A 137 -13.63 -4.30 -23.16
C TRP A 137 -12.99 -5.69 -23.05
N ASP A 138 -11.79 -5.78 -22.48
CA ASP A 138 -10.89 -6.93 -22.55
C ASP A 138 -10.19 -7.19 -21.20
N ASP A 139 -9.55 -8.35 -21.05
CA ASP A 139 -8.79 -8.71 -19.83
C ASP A 139 -7.53 -7.85 -19.61
N ARG A 140 -7.11 -7.13 -20.65
CA ARG A 140 -5.99 -6.20 -20.63
C ARG A 140 -6.33 -4.95 -19.84
N ALA A 141 -6.06 -5.00 -18.54
CA ALA A 141 -5.68 -3.79 -17.83
C ALA A 141 -4.52 -3.14 -18.61
N GLY A 142 -4.66 -1.84 -18.91
CA GLY A 142 -3.75 -1.10 -19.78
C GLY A 142 -2.28 -1.18 -19.34
N ASP A 143 -1.38 -1.06 -20.31
CA ASP A 143 0.08 -1.19 -20.16
C ASP A 143 0.60 -0.44 -18.91
N PRO A 144 1.03 -1.15 -17.85
CA PRO A 144 1.45 -0.52 -16.60
C PRO A 144 2.61 0.47 -16.78
N SER A 145 3.44 0.26 -17.81
CA SER A 145 4.57 1.16 -18.12
C SER A 145 4.07 2.51 -18.64
N ARG A 146 3.08 2.51 -19.54
CA ARG A 146 2.45 3.75 -20.04
C ARG A 146 1.75 4.50 -18.92
N LEU A 147 0.99 3.79 -18.10
CA LEU A 147 0.27 4.38 -16.99
C LEU A 147 1.24 5.07 -16.00
N ARG A 148 2.38 4.42 -15.68
CA ARG A 148 3.47 5.03 -14.89
C ARG A 148 4.04 6.29 -15.55
N THR A 149 4.45 6.20 -16.82
CA THR A 149 5.02 7.34 -17.56
C THR A 149 4.04 8.51 -17.68
N ALA A 150 2.76 8.25 -17.91
CA ALA A 150 1.72 9.27 -17.94
C ALA A 150 1.54 9.96 -16.58
N PHE A 151 1.51 9.18 -15.49
CA PHE A 151 1.35 9.68 -14.12
C PHE A 151 2.54 10.56 -13.68
N GLU A 152 3.76 10.17 -14.06
CA GLU A 152 5.00 10.92 -13.87
C GLU A 152 5.03 12.21 -14.71
N SER A 153 4.70 12.11 -16.01
CA SER A 153 4.67 13.24 -16.94
C SER A 153 3.62 14.30 -16.56
N ALA A 154 2.50 13.87 -15.99
CA ALA A 154 1.45 14.74 -15.45
C ALA A 154 1.78 15.31 -14.05
N GLY A 155 2.92 14.95 -13.46
CA GLY A 155 3.39 15.47 -12.18
C GLY A 155 2.53 15.09 -10.97
N ILE A 156 1.74 14.02 -11.06
CA ILE A 156 0.64 13.76 -10.12
C ILE A 156 1.18 13.44 -8.71
N ARG A 157 0.75 14.25 -7.75
CA ARG A 157 1.15 14.17 -6.33
C ARG A 157 0.28 13.19 -5.53
N ALA A 158 0.11 11.99 -6.07
CA ALA A 158 -0.62 10.89 -5.43
C ALA A 158 0.12 9.56 -5.62
N ARG A 159 -0.45 8.50 -5.06
CA ARG A 159 -0.18 7.09 -5.36
C ARG A 159 -1.44 6.43 -5.89
N LEU A 160 -1.25 5.39 -6.69
CA LEU A 160 -2.29 4.64 -7.37
C LEU A 160 -1.98 3.15 -7.29
N ALA A 161 -2.89 2.40 -6.69
CA ALA A 161 -2.91 0.94 -6.70
C ALA A 161 -4.08 0.48 -7.56
N TYR A 162 -3.91 -0.54 -8.42
CA TYR A 162 -5.03 -1.07 -9.20
C TYR A 162 -5.00 -2.59 -9.39
N GLY A 163 -6.19 -3.18 -9.45
CA GLY A 163 -6.40 -4.61 -9.68
C GLY A 163 -6.37 -4.99 -11.16
N GLN A 164 -6.49 -6.28 -11.43
CA GLN A 164 -6.66 -6.82 -12.77
C GLN A 164 -8.10 -6.60 -13.26
N ALA A 165 -8.31 -6.69 -14.58
CA ALA A 165 -9.66 -6.68 -15.14
C ALA A 165 -10.39 -7.99 -14.82
N ALA A 166 -11.63 -7.91 -14.35
CA ALA A 166 -12.43 -9.09 -14.03
C ALA A 166 -13.92 -8.84 -14.28
N ASP A 167 -14.67 -9.90 -14.61
CA ASP A 167 -16.07 -9.80 -15.09
C ASP A 167 -17.13 -9.66 -13.98
N GLY A 168 -18.12 -8.81 -14.26
CA GLY A 168 -19.35 -8.60 -13.51
C GLY A 168 -19.17 -8.13 -12.07
N LEU A 169 -20.22 -8.21 -11.26
CA LEU A 169 -20.18 -7.84 -9.84
C LEU A 169 -19.08 -8.58 -9.05
N ARG A 170 -18.69 -9.80 -9.44
CA ARG A 170 -17.54 -10.50 -8.84
C ARG A 170 -16.24 -9.78 -9.18
N GLY A 171 -16.04 -9.37 -10.42
CA GLY A 171 -14.88 -8.59 -10.85
C GLY A 171 -14.80 -7.21 -10.24
N PHE A 172 -15.93 -6.49 -10.17
CA PHE A 172 -16.07 -5.21 -9.46
C PHE A 172 -15.55 -5.29 -8.02
N ARG A 173 -15.87 -6.39 -7.30
CA ARG A 173 -15.36 -6.68 -5.95
C ARG A 173 -13.90 -7.11 -5.94
N ALA A 174 -13.52 -8.06 -6.80
CA ALA A 174 -12.21 -8.70 -6.81
C ALA A 174 -11.09 -7.73 -7.18
N SER A 175 -11.31 -6.89 -8.20
CA SER A 175 -10.33 -5.89 -8.64
C SER A 175 -10.08 -4.84 -7.55
N LEU A 176 -11.11 -4.42 -6.80
CA LEU A 176 -10.89 -3.52 -5.66
C LEU A 176 -10.10 -4.21 -4.55
N LYS A 177 -10.45 -5.46 -4.21
CA LYS A 177 -9.71 -6.24 -3.20
C LYS A 177 -8.23 -6.36 -3.56
N GLN A 178 -7.92 -6.62 -4.84
CA GLN A 178 -6.55 -6.62 -5.34
C GLN A 178 -5.87 -5.25 -5.16
N ALA A 179 -6.52 -4.15 -5.56
CA ALA A 179 -6.00 -2.79 -5.36
C ALA A 179 -5.75 -2.44 -3.88
N GLN A 180 -6.60 -2.92 -2.97
CA GLN A 180 -6.42 -2.74 -1.52
C GLN A 180 -5.22 -3.53 -0.98
N LEU A 181 -5.00 -4.76 -1.45
CA LEU A 181 -3.80 -5.54 -1.08
C LEU A 181 -2.52 -4.87 -1.60
N VAL A 182 -2.54 -4.32 -2.82
CA VAL A 182 -1.43 -3.51 -3.36
C VAL A 182 -1.18 -2.29 -2.49
N LYS A 183 -2.23 -1.55 -2.10
CA LYS A 183 -2.09 -0.38 -1.21
C LYS A 183 -1.46 -0.78 0.14
N ALA A 184 -1.89 -1.89 0.74
CA ALA A 184 -1.31 -2.39 1.99
C ALA A 184 0.20 -2.69 1.86
N VAL A 185 0.64 -3.28 0.73
CA VAL A 185 2.07 -3.49 0.44
C VAL A 185 2.82 -2.16 0.28
N VAL A 186 2.24 -1.19 -0.44
CA VAL A 186 2.86 0.13 -0.68
C VAL A 186 2.90 1.02 0.56
N ASP A 187 1.93 0.89 1.47
CA ASP A 187 1.90 1.61 2.76
C ASP A 187 2.82 0.94 3.80
N ALA A 188 3.03 -0.38 3.73
CA ALA A 188 4.01 -1.11 4.56
C ALA A 188 5.46 -0.87 4.11
N GLY A 189 5.69 -0.76 2.79
CA GLY A 189 6.95 -0.26 2.27
C GLY A 189 7.15 1.21 2.63
N ALA A 190 8.38 1.60 2.97
CA ALA A 190 8.72 3.00 2.80
C ALA A 190 8.67 3.33 1.30
N ALA A 191 8.29 4.57 0.97
CA ALA A 191 8.24 5.07 -0.41
C ALA A 191 9.62 5.18 -1.11
N ARG A 192 10.64 4.45 -0.64
CA ARG A 192 12.06 4.46 -1.04
C ARG A 192 12.30 4.20 -2.53
N ARG A 193 11.34 3.63 -3.28
CA ARG A 193 11.49 3.36 -4.73
C ARG A 193 10.65 4.25 -5.66
N GLY A 194 9.98 5.29 -5.14
CA GLY A 194 9.34 6.33 -5.96
C GLY A 194 8.16 5.90 -6.86
N ALA A 195 7.85 4.59 -6.93
CA ALA A 195 6.77 4.05 -7.75
C ALA A 195 5.40 4.61 -7.30
N ARG A 196 4.88 5.57 -8.06
CA ARG A 196 3.56 6.18 -7.80
C ARG A 196 2.40 5.32 -8.29
N VAL A 197 2.66 4.40 -9.22
CA VAL A 197 1.64 3.52 -9.81
C VAL A 197 2.12 2.08 -9.69
N VAL A 198 1.31 1.25 -9.02
CA VAL A 198 1.58 -0.19 -8.81
C VAL A 198 0.32 -0.96 -9.18
N CYS A 199 0.45 -1.97 -10.03
CA CYS A 199 -0.63 -2.90 -10.36
C CYS A 199 -0.57 -4.15 -9.47
N TYR A 200 -1.65 -4.92 -9.41
CA TYR A 200 -1.65 -6.17 -8.66
C TYR A 200 -0.58 -7.15 -9.15
N ASP A 201 -0.32 -7.23 -10.45
CA ASP A 201 0.66 -8.17 -11.03
C ASP A 201 2.12 -7.84 -10.70
N ASP A 202 2.42 -6.59 -10.32
CA ASP A 202 3.74 -6.19 -9.81
C ASP A 202 4.09 -6.86 -8.46
N VAL A 203 3.06 -7.17 -7.66
CA VAL A 203 3.19 -7.54 -6.23
C VAL A 203 2.38 -8.77 -5.82
N ALA A 204 1.60 -9.40 -6.70
CA ALA A 204 0.57 -10.37 -6.34
C ALA A 204 1.02 -11.45 -5.31
N PRO A 205 2.20 -12.08 -5.43
CA PRO A 205 2.67 -13.03 -4.41
C PRO A 205 2.91 -12.35 -3.05
N ILE A 206 3.59 -11.19 -3.04
CA ILE A 206 3.86 -10.40 -1.82
C ILE A 206 2.55 -9.91 -1.20
N ALA A 207 1.62 -9.42 -2.02
CA ALA A 207 0.32 -8.90 -1.59
C ALA A 207 -0.58 -9.97 -0.95
N LEU A 208 -0.42 -11.24 -1.34
CA LEU A 208 -1.08 -12.38 -0.69
C LEU A 208 -0.39 -12.80 0.61
N MET A 209 0.93 -12.61 0.73
CA MET A 209 1.70 -12.90 1.94
C MET A 209 1.60 -11.78 3.01
N ALA A 210 1.36 -10.53 2.59
CA ALA A 210 1.35 -9.33 3.44
C ALA A 210 0.19 -9.23 4.46
N ALA A 211 -0.60 -10.29 4.65
CA ALA A 211 -1.65 -10.35 5.65
C ALA A 211 -1.12 -10.39 7.10
N ASP A 212 0.11 -10.88 7.29
CA ASP A 212 0.82 -10.89 8.58
C ASP A 212 2.26 -10.37 8.38
N VAL A 213 2.47 -9.09 8.69
CA VAL A 213 3.76 -8.41 8.50
C VAL A 213 4.80 -8.88 9.51
N ASP A 214 4.39 -9.32 10.70
CA ASP A 214 5.32 -9.80 11.73
C ASP A 214 5.80 -11.21 11.40
N ALA A 215 4.91 -12.10 10.94
CA ALA A 215 5.31 -13.39 10.38
C ALA A 215 6.25 -13.24 9.18
N LEU A 216 5.98 -12.26 8.29
CA LEU A 216 6.89 -11.93 7.18
C LEU A 216 8.26 -11.42 7.66
N ARG A 217 8.30 -10.57 8.69
CA ARG A 217 9.56 -10.09 9.30
C ARG A 217 10.37 -11.25 9.88
N CYS A 218 9.72 -12.19 10.58
CA CYS A 218 10.36 -13.40 11.08
C CYS A 218 10.92 -14.27 9.95
N TYR A 219 10.13 -14.52 8.90
CA TYR A 219 10.57 -15.28 7.72
C TYR A 219 11.77 -14.60 7.01
N VAL A 220 11.72 -13.28 6.84
CA VAL A 220 12.81 -12.50 6.23
C VAL A 220 14.10 -12.59 7.07
N ALA A 221 13.99 -12.50 8.40
CA ALA A 221 15.13 -12.64 9.31
C ALA A 221 15.72 -14.07 9.30
N GLU A 222 14.87 -15.11 9.27
CA GLU A 222 15.30 -16.51 9.18
C GLU A 222 16.04 -16.80 7.86
N VAL A 223 15.55 -16.28 6.74
CA VAL A 223 16.05 -16.59 5.39
C VAL A 223 17.23 -15.71 4.96
N LEU A 224 17.27 -14.45 5.38
CA LEU A 224 18.36 -13.53 5.02
C LEU A 224 19.42 -13.38 6.11
N GLY A 225 19.21 -13.90 7.32
CA GLY A 225 20.18 -13.79 8.41
C GLY A 225 20.59 -12.34 8.68
N GLU A 226 21.90 -12.07 8.70
CA GLU A 226 22.44 -10.73 8.90
C GLU A 226 22.10 -9.76 7.74
N LEU A 227 21.75 -10.27 6.55
CA LEU A 227 21.33 -9.45 5.41
C LEU A 227 19.91 -8.85 5.60
N SER A 228 19.19 -9.21 6.68
CA SER A 228 17.88 -8.63 7.03
C SER A 228 17.93 -7.27 7.75
N VAL A 229 19.11 -6.73 8.07
CA VAL A 229 19.28 -5.46 8.80
C VAL A 229 19.09 -4.23 7.89
N ASP A 230 18.35 -3.21 8.33
CA ASP A 230 18.12 -1.96 7.57
C ASP A 230 19.31 -0.99 7.66
N ASP A 231 20.43 -1.36 7.03
CA ASP A 231 21.59 -0.50 6.80
C ASP A 231 21.95 -0.39 5.30
N GLU A 232 22.71 0.65 4.94
CA GLU A 232 23.07 0.97 3.54
C GLU A 232 23.89 -0.13 2.86
N ARG A 233 24.79 -0.81 3.59
CA ARG A 233 25.62 -1.89 3.05
C ARG A 233 24.73 -3.06 2.67
N ASN A 234 23.86 -3.48 3.59
CA ASN A 234 22.92 -4.57 3.37
C ASN A 234 21.86 -4.21 2.34
N GLU A 235 21.46 -2.95 2.19
CA GLU A 235 20.60 -2.49 1.09
C GLU A 235 21.24 -2.75 -0.28
N TRP A 236 22.49 -2.34 -0.49
CA TRP A 236 23.20 -2.59 -1.76
C TRP A 236 23.48 -4.08 -2.01
N LEU A 237 23.72 -4.86 -0.96
CA LEU A 237 23.92 -6.31 -1.04
C LEU A 237 22.61 -7.03 -1.42
N ARG A 238 21.48 -6.70 -0.77
CA ARG A 238 20.14 -7.19 -1.13
C ARG A 238 19.81 -6.88 -2.58
N GLU A 239 20.04 -5.65 -3.03
CA GLU A 239 19.76 -5.26 -4.41
C GLU A 239 20.65 -5.99 -5.42
N THR A 240 21.95 -6.12 -5.13
CA THR A 240 22.89 -6.81 -6.02
C THR A 240 22.56 -8.30 -6.15
N LEU A 241 22.23 -8.97 -5.03
CA LEU A 241 21.83 -10.38 -5.04
C LEU A 241 20.49 -10.58 -5.77
N ARG A 242 19.53 -9.67 -5.58
CA ARG A 242 18.21 -9.72 -6.25
C ARG A 242 18.34 -9.57 -7.77
N GLU A 243 19.09 -8.57 -8.27
CA GLU A 243 19.34 -8.42 -9.70
C GLU A 243 20.10 -9.63 -10.28
N PHE A 244 21.06 -10.19 -9.54
CA PHE A 244 21.76 -11.41 -9.94
C PHE A 244 20.84 -12.61 -10.11
N LEU A 245 19.91 -12.84 -9.17
CA LEU A 245 18.94 -13.92 -9.24
C LEU A 245 17.95 -13.74 -10.40
N VAL A 246 17.39 -12.53 -10.56
CA VAL A 246 16.48 -12.17 -11.67
C VAL A 246 17.16 -12.37 -13.04
N ARG A 247 18.48 -12.19 -13.12
CA ARG A 247 19.27 -12.34 -14.36
C ARG A 247 19.87 -13.74 -14.53
N ASN A 248 19.16 -14.77 -14.05
CA ASN A 248 19.55 -16.18 -14.16
C ASN A 248 20.97 -16.45 -13.64
N ARG A 249 21.36 -15.81 -12.53
CA ARG A 249 22.70 -15.94 -11.91
C ARG A 249 23.86 -15.51 -12.83
N SER A 250 23.61 -14.57 -13.76
CA SER A 250 24.63 -14.06 -14.69
C SER A 250 25.35 -12.82 -14.16
N TYR A 251 26.62 -12.98 -13.78
CA TYR A 251 27.47 -11.87 -13.34
C TYR A 251 27.64 -10.77 -14.41
N VAL A 252 27.64 -11.12 -15.70
CA VAL A 252 27.82 -10.16 -16.80
C VAL A 252 26.56 -9.32 -17.00
N ALA A 253 25.40 -9.96 -17.14
CA ALA A 253 24.13 -9.24 -17.32
C ALA A 253 23.77 -8.37 -16.10
N THR A 254 24.21 -8.77 -14.91
CA THR A 254 24.04 -8.00 -13.66
C THR A 254 24.98 -6.80 -13.61
N ALA A 255 26.24 -6.98 -14.01
CA ALA A 255 27.24 -5.92 -14.10
C ALA A 255 26.80 -4.81 -15.08
N GLU A 256 26.32 -5.21 -16.27
CA GLU A 256 25.78 -4.31 -17.28
C GLU A 256 24.58 -3.51 -16.77
N ALA A 257 23.62 -4.18 -16.13
CA ALA A 257 22.39 -3.54 -15.64
C ALA A 257 22.57 -2.61 -14.45
N MET A 258 23.49 -2.94 -13.54
CA MET A 258 23.82 -2.10 -12.38
C MET A 258 24.89 -1.05 -12.70
N LEU A 259 25.45 -1.04 -13.93
CA LEU A 259 26.58 -0.20 -14.33
C LEU A 259 27.81 -0.36 -13.41
N LEU A 260 28.07 -1.60 -12.96
CA LEU A 260 29.17 -1.96 -12.06
C LEU A 260 30.13 -2.93 -12.73
N HIS A 261 31.38 -2.98 -12.26
CA HIS A 261 32.34 -3.97 -12.74
C HIS A 261 31.97 -5.39 -12.29
N ARG A 262 32.20 -6.40 -13.16
CA ARG A 262 31.90 -7.82 -12.89
C ARG A 262 32.43 -8.31 -11.54
N ASN A 263 33.67 -7.96 -11.19
CA ASN A 263 34.29 -8.38 -9.93
C ASN A 263 33.54 -7.81 -8.70
N THR A 264 32.98 -6.60 -8.82
CA THR A 264 32.17 -5.97 -7.76
C THR A 264 30.88 -6.74 -7.54
N ILE A 265 30.21 -7.18 -8.62
CA ILE A 265 29.04 -8.06 -8.51
C ILE A 265 29.43 -9.39 -7.86
N GLN A 266 30.50 -10.04 -8.32
CA GLN A 266 30.97 -11.31 -7.75
C GLN A 266 31.24 -11.21 -6.24
N TYR A 267 31.96 -10.17 -5.81
CA TYR A 267 32.21 -9.90 -4.40
C TYR A 267 30.92 -9.69 -3.59
N ARG A 268 30.02 -8.81 -4.08
CA ARG A 268 28.75 -8.51 -3.40
C ARG A 268 27.81 -9.71 -3.32
N VAL A 269 27.72 -10.51 -4.37
CA VAL A 269 26.89 -11.73 -4.41
C VAL A 269 27.42 -12.78 -3.43
N ALA A 270 28.74 -12.99 -3.37
CA ALA A 270 29.35 -13.91 -2.40
C ALA A 270 29.09 -13.45 -0.96
N GLN A 271 29.34 -12.17 -0.67
CA GLN A 271 29.09 -11.58 0.65
C GLN A 271 27.61 -11.62 1.05
N ALA A 272 26.68 -11.37 0.13
CA ALA A 272 25.25 -11.45 0.42
C ALA A 272 24.81 -12.87 0.78
N MET A 273 25.30 -13.90 0.07
CA MET A 273 24.99 -15.30 0.40
C MET A 273 25.61 -15.78 1.72
N GLU A 274 26.81 -15.31 2.04
CA GLU A 274 27.48 -15.56 3.32
C GLU A 274 26.62 -15.04 4.50
N LEU A 275 26.09 -13.83 4.39
CA LEU A 275 25.20 -13.24 5.40
C LEU A 275 23.84 -13.95 5.52
N CYS A 276 23.33 -14.55 4.43
CA CYS A 276 22.17 -15.44 4.44
C CYS A 276 22.46 -16.83 5.03
N GLY A 277 23.73 -17.19 5.29
CA GLY A 277 24.13 -18.53 5.73
C GLY A 277 23.86 -19.65 4.71
N GLY A 278 23.69 -19.32 3.43
CA GLY A 278 23.22 -20.25 2.39
C GLY A 278 24.23 -20.51 1.27
N SER A 279 23.99 -21.58 0.48
CA SER A 279 24.71 -21.85 -0.79
C SER A 279 23.75 -21.77 -1.98
N PHE A 280 24.32 -21.58 -3.18
CA PHE A 280 23.60 -21.67 -4.45
C PHE A 280 23.26 -23.10 -4.90
N ASP A 281 23.82 -24.10 -4.22
CA ASP A 281 23.69 -25.53 -4.55
C ASP A 281 22.33 -26.12 -4.14
N ASP A 282 21.62 -25.49 -3.20
CA ASP A 282 20.26 -25.85 -2.80
C ASP A 282 19.24 -24.95 -3.53
N PRO A 283 18.45 -25.49 -4.49
CA PRO A 283 17.43 -24.72 -5.18
C PRO A 283 16.35 -24.14 -4.26
N ASP A 284 16.00 -24.83 -3.18
CA ASP A 284 14.93 -24.44 -2.26
C ASP A 284 15.39 -23.33 -1.32
N ALA A 285 16.66 -23.34 -0.88
CA ALA A 285 17.28 -22.19 -0.20
C ALA A 285 17.33 -20.96 -1.12
N VAL A 286 17.76 -21.11 -2.37
CA VAL A 286 17.83 -19.97 -3.30
C VAL A 286 16.43 -19.42 -3.63
N PHE A 287 15.42 -20.28 -3.78
CA PHE A 287 14.03 -19.84 -3.95
C PHE A 287 13.55 -19.04 -2.73
N ARG A 288 13.77 -19.54 -1.51
CA ARG A 288 13.43 -18.80 -0.28
C ARG A 288 14.10 -17.44 -0.22
N VAL A 289 15.40 -17.36 -0.50
CA VAL A 289 16.17 -16.10 -0.57
C VAL A 289 15.60 -15.16 -1.62
N GLN A 290 15.25 -15.64 -2.82
CA GLN A 290 14.63 -14.82 -3.86
C GLN A 290 13.28 -14.24 -3.41
N VAL A 291 12.44 -15.04 -2.75
CA VAL A 291 11.16 -14.60 -2.17
C VAL A 291 11.38 -13.55 -1.09
N ALA A 292 12.31 -13.78 -0.16
CA ALA A 292 12.63 -12.81 0.90
C ALA A 292 13.18 -11.48 0.34
N LEU A 293 14.01 -11.51 -0.70
CA LEU A 293 14.51 -10.30 -1.37
C LEU A 293 13.41 -9.51 -2.08
N GLU A 294 12.41 -10.17 -2.68
CA GLU A 294 11.26 -9.49 -3.28
C GLU A 294 10.28 -8.95 -2.23
N ILE A 295 10.10 -9.63 -1.08
CA ILE A 295 9.40 -9.07 0.09
C ILE A 295 10.11 -7.80 0.57
N CYS A 296 11.44 -7.85 0.77
CA CYS A 296 12.24 -6.69 1.14
C CYS A 296 12.17 -5.56 0.10
N ARG A 297 12.13 -5.86 -1.20
CA ARG A 297 12.02 -4.84 -2.26
C ARG A 297 10.78 -3.96 -2.12
N TRP A 298 9.66 -4.55 -1.69
CA TRP A 298 8.37 -3.87 -1.60
C TRP A 298 8.01 -3.40 -0.19
N MET A 299 8.44 -4.11 0.85
CA MET A 299 8.00 -3.90 2.24
C MET A 299 9.12 -3.46 3.19
N ALA A 300 10.33 -3.17 2.71
CA ALA A 300 11.34 -2.51 3.54
C ALA A 300 10.91 -1.06 3.88
N PRO A 301 11.08 -0.58 5.12
CA PRO A 301 11.76 -1.24 6.24
C PRO A 301 10.84 -2.07 7.16
N ALA A 302 9.52 -2.16 6.93
CA ALA A 302 8.60 -2.84 7.84
C ALA A 302 8.91 -4.33 8.06
N VAL A 303 9.57 -4.99 7.11
CA VAL A 303 10.02 -6.40 7.21
C VAL A 303 11.49 -6.57 7.59
N LEU A 304 12.23 -5.48 7.82
CA LEU A 304 13.66 -5.51 8.15
C LEU A 304 13.89 -5.40 9.67
N GLY A 305 15.06 -5.86 10.11
CA GLY A 305 15.59 -5.61 11.45
C GLY A 305 16.15 -4.19 11.57
N ALA A 306 16.08 -3.61 12.77
CA ALA A 306 16.73 -2.32 13.04
C ALA A 306 18.27 -2.44 12.95
N PRO A 307 18.99 -1.41 12.47
CA PRO A 307 20.44 -1.35 12.60
C PRO A 307 20.85 -1.33 14.08
N GLN A 308 22.01 -1.92 14.37
CA GLN A 308 22.64 -1.94 15.71
C GLN A 308 23.43 -0.65 15.98
#